data_AF-A0A9J5WE86-F1
#
_entry.id   AF-A0A9J5WE86-F1
#
_cell.length_a   1.000
_cell.length_b   1.000
_cell.length_c   1.000
_cell.angle_alpha   90.00
_cell.angle_beta   90.00
_cell.angle_gamma   90.00
#
_symmetry.space_group_name_H-M   'P 1'
#
loop_
_entity.id
_entity.type
_entity.pdbx_description
1 polymer ?
#
loop_
_entity_poly.entity_id
_entity_poly.type
_entity_poly.pdbx_seq_one_letter_code
_entity_poly.pdbx_strand_id
1 'polypeptide(L)'
;MSFLVTSLKSIHSQPLTPMDGGSRVQNTFRDLEESNILCPYMSDAIKEISKACRAFEAKESAPPVAVTALRTLQSEVTKINILRLCSWMRTTTEKITKDETWIPVSILERNRSPYTISSLPLAFRSIITFAMDQINTMIQSLRNEAMKLEDIFLLLQEIQESVRLAFLNCLLNFAGQLGHTGNQLLNEYDRESSHFQNGHAEPEDKSLDPRPGSIVNPHQQLLIVVSNIGFFKDELAHELYSKYRRTWQQSRYNNSSRVLYSF
;
A
#
# COMPACT_ATOMS: atom_id res chain seq x y z
N MET A 1 6.23 -11.43 -8.02
CA MET A 1 6.46 -12.51 -7.02
C MET A 1 7.94 -12.69 -6.66
N SER A 2 8.89 -12.66 -7.60
CA SER A 2 10.33 -12.85 -7.28
C SER A 2 10.90 -11.84 -6.27
N PHE A 3 10.47 -10.57 -6.29
CA PHE A 3 10.95 -9.54 -5.35
C PHE A 3 10.50 -9.76 -3.89
N LEU A 4 9.28 -10.26 -3.67
CA LEU A 4 8.77 -10.57 -2.33
C LEU A 4 9.45 -11.81 -1.72
N VAL A 5 9.81 -12.78 -2.56
CA VAL A 5 10.52 -13.99 -2.14
C VAL A 5 11.98 -13.69 -1.76
N THR A 6 12.63 -12.72 -2.42
CA THR A 6 13.99 -12.30 -2.07
C THR A 6 14.05 -11.62 -0.69
N SER A 7 13.03 -10.85 -0.31
CA SER A 7 12.94 -10.24 1.02
C SER A 7 12.81 -11.28 2.14
N LEU A 8 12.11 -12.40 1.90
CA LEU A 8 11.99 -13.50 2.87
C LEU A 8 13.29 -14.30 3.07
N LYS A 9 14.12 -14.43 2.03
CA LYS A 9 15.42 -15.12 2.16
C LYS A 9 16.47 -14.31 2.92
N SER A 10 16.34 -12.98 2.97
CA SER A 10 17.28 -12.11 3.70
C SER A 10 17.11 -12.16 5.23
N ILE A 11 15.98 -12.67 5.73
CA ILE A 11 15.67 -12.72 7.17
C ILE A 11 16.49 -13.80 7.89
N HIS A 12 17.08 -14.75 7.17
CA HIS A 12 17.75 -15.91 7.77
C HIS A 12 19.29 -15.81 7.85
N SER A 13 19.90 -14.66 7.53
CA SER A 13 21.37 -14.56 7.41
C SER A 13 21.92 -13.17 7.73
N GLN A 14 21.71 -12.65 8.96
CA GLN A 14 22.51 -11.53 9.46
C GLN A 14 23.18 -11.87 10.81
N PRO A 15 24.48 -11.54 11.00
CA PRO A 15 25.18 -11.80 12.25
C PRO A 15 24.71 -10.88 13.38
N LEU A 16 24.71 -11.42 14.60
CA LEU A 16 24.29 -10.76 15.85
C LEU A 16 25.22 -9.59 16.23
N THR A 17 24.70 -8.37 16.20
CA THR A 17 25.22 -7.24 16.98
C THR A 17 24.31 -6.96 18.18
N PRO A 18 24.85 -6.59 19.36
CA PRO A 18 24.06 -6.36 20.56
C PRO A 18 23.41 -4.97 20.51
N MET A 19 22.21 -4.89 19.93
CA MET A 19 21.33 -3.72 20.02
C MET A 19 19.94 -4.16 20.50
N ASP A 20 19.60 -3.62 21.67
CA ASP A 20 18.33 -3.53 22.41
C ASP A 20 17.21 -4.58 22.16
N GLY A 21 16.93 -5.39 23.18
CA GLY A 21 15.90 -6.44 23.17
C GLY A 21 14.47 -5.92 22.91
N GLY A 22 14.17 -4.65 23.21
CA GLY A 22 12.89 -4.04 22.90
C GLY A 22 12.64 -3.91 21.39
N SER A 23 13.66 -3.50 20.64
CA SER A 23 13.58 -3.33 19.18
C SER A 23 13.37 -4.66 18.44
N ARG A 24 13.99 -5.75 18.91
CA ARG A 24 13.86 -7.09 18.32
C ARG A 24 12.46 -7.67 18.48
N VAL A 25 11.85 -7.51 19.65
CA VAL A 25 10.49 -7.96 19.92
C VAL A 25 9.49 -7.21 19.02
N GLN A 26 9.62 -5.89 18.94
CA GLN A 26 8.75 -5.06 18.10
C GLN A 26 8.88 -5.40 16.61
N ASN A 27 10.09 -5.68 16.12
CA ASN A 27 10.31 -6.11 14.74
C ASN A 27 9.70 -7.50 14.47
N THR A 28 9.85 -8.44 15.40
CA THR A 28 9.27 -9.78 15.25
C THR A 28 7.73 -9.74 15.17
N PHE A 29 7.08 -8.91 15.99
CA PHE A 29 5.63 -8.72 15.93
C PHE A 29 5.19 -8.05 14.62
N ARG A 30 5.96 -7.07 14.14
CA ARG A 30 5.72 -6.42 12.85
C ARG A 30 5.84 -7.41 11.68
N ASP A 31 6.87 -8.24 11.68
CA ASP A 31 7.10 -9.26 10.65
C ASP A 31 6.01 -10.33 10.66
N LEU A 32 5.50 -10.71 11.84
CA LEU A 32 4.34 -11.59 11.99
C LEU A 32 3.06 -10.94 11.46
N GLU A 33 2.82 -9.67 11.78
CA GLU A 33 1.66 -8.92 11.27
C GLU A 33 1.70 -8.81 9.74
N GLU A 34 2.85 -8.47 9.16
CA GLU A 34 3.06 -8.43 7.71
C GLU A 34 2.90 -9.82 7.07
N SER A 35 3.43 -10.87 7.68
CA SER A 35 3.28 -12.25 7.20
C SER A 35 1.82 -12.70 7.20
N ASN A 36 1.01 -12.28 8.17
CA ASN A 36 -0.42 -12.58 8.22
C ASN A 36 -1.24 -11.85 7.16
N ILE A 37 -0.72 -10.74 6.61
CA ILE A 37 -1.33 -9.97 5.53
C ILE A 37 -0.92 -10.51 4.16
N LEU A 38 0.36 -10.91 4.03
CA LEU A 38 0.92 -11.49 2.81
C LEU A 38 0.48 -12.94 2.60
N CYS A 39 0.34 -13.72 3.67
CA CYS A 39 -0.20 -15.08 3.61
C CYS A 39 -1.73 -15.07 3.57
N PRO A 40 -2.35 -15.99 2.84
CA PRO A 40 -3.80 -15.99 2.63
C PRO A 40 -4.61 -16.40 3.87
N TYR A 41 -4.00 -16.65 5.03
CA TYR A 41 -4.68 -17.19 6.23
C TYR A 41 -5.92 -16.39 6.66
N MET A 42 -5.81 -15.06 6.75
CA MET A 42 -6.94 -14.21 7.15
C MET A 42 -8.03 -14.19 6.07
N SER A 43 -7.64 -14.16 4.80
CA SER A 43 -8.58 -14.21 3.67
C SER A 43 -9.32 -15.55 3.63
N ASP A 44 -8.61 -16.66 3.86
CA ASP A 44 -9.18 -18.00 3.86
C ASP A 44 -10.07 -18.22 5.07
N ALA A 45 -9.70 -17.73 6.25
CA ALA A 45 -10.56 -17.73 7.43
C ALA A 45 -11.87 -16.98 7.17
N ILE A 46 -11.83 -15.79 6.54
CA ILE A 46 -13.03 -15.04 6.16
C ILE A 46 -13.89 -15.84 5.17
N LYS A 47 -13.29 -16.53 4.19
CA LYS A 47 -14.02 -17.39 3.25
C LYS A 47 -14.70 -18.56 3.97
N GLU A 48 -14.02 -19.22 4.91
CA GLU A 48 -14.60 -20.32 5.68
C GLU A 48 -15.74 -19.84 6.59
N ILE A 49 -15.59 -18.67 7.25
CA ILE A 49 -16.68 -18.06 8.00
C ILE A 49 -17.87 -17.75 7.08
N SER A 50 -17.63 -17.18 5.89
CA SER A 50 -18.68 -16.90 4.90
C SER A 50 -19.41 -18.17 4.44
N LYS A 51 -18.70 -19.29 4.28
CA LYS A 51 -19.31 -20.60 3.98
C LYS A 51 -20.16 -21.10 5.15
N ALA A 52 -19.66 -20.98 6.38
CA ALA A 52 -20.40 -21.35 7.58
C ALA A 52 -21.67 -20.52 7.75
N CYS A 53 -21.63 -19.21 7.51
CA CYS A 53 -22.81 -18.33 7.48
C CYS A 53 -23.88 -18.85 6.53
N ARG A 54 -23.51 -19.14 5.27
CA ARG A 54 -24.44 -19.66 4.26
C ARG A 54 -25.03 -21.02 4.64
N ALA A 55 -24.21 -21.91 5.20
CA ALA A 55 -24.65 -23.23 5.63
C ALA A 55 -25.63 -23.15 6.82
N PHE A 56 -25.45 -22.18 7.72
CA PHE A 56 -26.38 -21.93 8.83
C PHE A 56 -27.70 -21.33 8.34
N GLU A 57 -27.65 -20.36 7.44
CA GLU A 57 -28.85 -19.72 6.85
C GLU A 57 -29.73 -20.70 6.06
N ALA A 58 -29.14 -21.71 5.44
CA ALA A 58 -29.88 -22.73 4.70
C ALA A 58 -30.66 -23.71 5.59
N LYS A 59 -30.41 -23.73 6.91
CA LYS A 59 -31.09 -24.61 7.85
C LYS A 59 -32.27 -23.89 8.48
N GLU A 60 -33.49 -24.35 8.20
CA GLU A 60 -34.73 -23.80 8.79
C GLU A 60 -34.76 -23.89 10.33
N SER A 61 -34.01 -24.84 10.90
CA SER A 61 -33.91 -25.01 12.36
C SER A 61 -32.88 -24.09 13.02
N ALA A 62 -32.15 -23.27 12.28
CA ALA A 62 -31.13 -22.39 12.83
C ALA A 62 -31.78 -21.24 13.61
N PRO A 63 -31.40 -21.00 14.88
CA PRO A 63 -31.90 -19.85 15.61
C PRO A 63 -31.50 -18.54 14.90
N PRO A 64 -32.45 -17.61 14.63
CA PRO A 64 -32.14 -16.35 13.95
C PRO A 64 -31.02 -15.55 14.64
N VAL A 65 -30.98 -15.59 15.97
CA VAL A 65 -29.92 -14.95 16.78
C VAL A 65 -28.53 -15.50 16.45
N ALA A 66 -28.40 -16.80 16.20
CA ALA A 66 -27.12 -17.42 15.85
C ALA A 66 -26.66 -17.01 14.44
N VAL A 67 -27.60 -16.91 13.50
CA VAL A 67 -27.34 -16.42 12.13
C VAL A 67 -26.86 -14.97 12.17
N THR A 68 -27.56 -14.10 12.89
CA THR A 68 -27.17 -12.69 13.04
C THR A 68 -25.80 -12.55 13.70
N ALA A 69 -25.55 -13.27 14.80
CA ALA A 69 -24.26 -13.23 15.50
C ALA A 69 -23.09 -13.67 14.60
N LEU A 70 -23.27 -14.72 13.80
CA LEU A 70 -22.25 -15.21 12.88
C LEU A 70 -21.99 -14.22 11.73
N ARG A 71 -23.03 -13.54 11.25
CA ARG A 71 -22.92 -12.46 10.26
C ARG A 71 -22.18 -11.24 10.80
N THR A 72 -22.50 -10.81 12.02
CA THR A 72 -21.75 -9.73 12.69
C THR A 72 -20.28 -10.12 12.86
N LEU A 73 -19.99 -11.35 13.26
CA LEU A 73 -18.61 -11.83 13.36
C LEU A 73 -17.90 -11.78 12.00
N GLN A 74 -18.55 -12.24 10.93
CA GLN A 74 -18.00 -12.18 9.57
C GLN A 74 -17.68 -10.73 9.16
N SER A 75 -18.60 -9.80 9.40
CA SER A 75 -18.43 -8.40 9.00
C SER A 75 -17.31 -7.70 9.79
N GLU A 76 -17.22 -7.95 11.09
CA GLU A 76 -16.16 -7.41 11.95
C GLU A 76 -14.78 -7.97 11.60
N VAL A 77 -14.65 -9.29 11.40
CA VAL A 77 -13.36 -9.90 10.99
C VAL A 77 -12.94 -9.35 9.62
N THR A 78 -13.89 -9.15 8.71
CA THR A 78 -13.61 -8.56 7.39
C THR A 78 -13.16 -7.10 7.52
N LYS A 79 -13.83 -6.30 8.35
CA LYS A 79 -13.43 -4.91 8.66
C LYS A 79 -12.00 -4.86 9.17
N ILE A 80 -11.66 -5.68 10.17
CA ILE A 80 -10.31 -5.73 10.74
C ILE A 80 -9.27 -6.06 9.67
N ASN A 81 -9.55 -7.04 8.80
CA ASN A 81 -8.62 -7.42 7.75
C ASN A 81 -8.41 -6.30 6.71
N ILE A 82 -9.49 -5.61 6.31
CA ILE A 82 -9.39 -4.45 5.42
C ILE A 82 -8.55 -3.33 6.04
N LEU A 83 -8.79 -3.00 7.31
CA LEU A 83 -8.03 -1.96 8.01
C LEU A 83 -6.54 -2.34 8.17
N ARG A 84 -6.24 -3.62 8.38
CA ARG A 84 -4.86 -4.14 8.38
C ARG A 84 -4.19 -3.97 7.02
N LEU A 85 -4.88 -4.31 5.92
CA LEU A 85 -4.36 -4.07 4.55
C LEU A 85 -4.12 -2.58 4.29
N CYS A 86 -5.02 -1.69 4.72
CA CYS A 86 -4.83 -0.24 4.64
C CYS A 86 -3.61 0.24 5.42
N SER A 87 -3.38 -0.32 6.61
CA SER A 87 -2.20 -0.02 7.44
C SER A 87 -0.92 -0.50 6.76
N TRP A 88 -0.88 -1.77 6.34
CA TRP A 88 0.27 -2.38 5.67
C TRP A 88 0.63 -1.66 4.38
N MET A 89 -0.35 -1.26 3.57
CA MET A 89 -0.13 -0.48 2.36
C MET A 89 0.59 0.84 2.67
N ARG A 90 0.14 1.59 3.69
CA ARG A 90 0.79 2.84 4.10
C ARG A 90 2.21 2.63 4.62
N THR A 91 2.41 1.71 5.55
CA THR A 91 3.72 1.48 6.18
C THR A 91 4.73 0.90 5.20
N THR A 92 4.31 0.01 4.31
CA THR A 92 5.19 -0.59 3.31
C THR A 92 5.58 0.42 2.24
N THR A 93 4.64 1.27 1.79
CA THR A 93 4.96 2.34 0.84
C THR A 93 5.94 3.37 1.43
N GLU A 94 5.81 3.72 2.71
CA GLU A 94 6.80 4.55 3.42
C GLU A 94 8.18 3.89 3.54
N LYS A 95 8.22 2.57 3.76
CA LYS A 95 9.47 1.82 3.87
C LYS A 95 10.24 1.81 2.55
N ILE A 96 9.58 1.47 1.45
CA ILE A 96 10.26 1.40 0.14
C ILE A 96 10.79 2.76 -0.33
N THR A 97 10.18 3.88 0.10
CA THR A 97 10.70 5.21 -0.23
C THR A 97 11.97 5.58 0.53
N LYS A 98 12.19 4.99 1.71
CA LYS A 98 13.42 5.21 2.51
C LYS A 98 14.56 4.32 2.03
N ASP A 99 14.23 3.10 1.62
CA ASP A 99 15.20 2.08 1.18
C ASP A 99 15.39 2.10 -0.35
N GLU A 100 15.37 3.28 -0.97
CA GLU A 100 15.43 3.38 -2.42
C GLU A 100 16.79 2.89 -2.97
N THR A 101 16.71 2.07 -4.01
CA THR A 101 17.87 1.34 -4.54
C THR A 101 18.54 2.00 -5.75
N TRP A 102 17.90 3.01 -6.34
CA TRP A 102 18.38 3.75 -7.53
C TRP A 102 18.67 2.85 -8.74
N ILE A 103 18.02 1.68 -8.80
CA ILE A 103 18.16 0.74 -9.90
C ILE A 103 17.25 1.22 -11.04
N PRO A 104 17.78 1.59 -12.21
CA PRO A 104 16.98 1.93 -13.38
C PRO A 104 16.35 0.66 -13.97
N VAL A 105 15.06 0.70 -14.30
CA VAL A 105 14.33 -0.52 -14.71
C VAL A 105 13.77 -0.45 -16.13
N SER A 106 13.43 0.75 -16.63
CA SER A 106 12.81 0.89 -17.95
C SER A 106 13.13 2.23 -18.60
N ILE A 107 13.36 2.21 -19.93
CA ILE A 107 13.25 3.38 -20.79
C ILE A 107 11.77 3.49 -21.20
N LEU A 108 11.09 4.53 -20.72
CA LEU A 108 9.72 4.89 -21.07
C LEU A 108 9.75 6.06 -22.06
N GLU A 109 8.66 6.28 -22.81
CA GLU A 109 8.53 7.42 -23.72
C GLU A 109 7.48 8.41 -23.22
N ARG A 110 7.85 9.69 -23.12
CA ARG A 110 6.92 10.79 -22.86
C ARG A 110 7.12 11.83 -23.94
N ASN A 111 6.06 12.15 -24.70
CA ASN A 111 6.13 13.10 -25.81
C ASN A 111 7.23 12.81 -26.84
N ARG A 112 7.49 11.52 -27.14
CA ARG A 112 8.58 11.04 -28.03
C ARG A 112 10.00 11.23 -27.49
N SER A 113 10.16 11.61 -26.23
CA SER A 113 11.45 11.64 -25.54
C SER A 113 11.58 10.43 -24.62
N PRO A 114 12.65 9.62 -24.76
CA PRO A 114 12.91 8.53 -23.84
C PRO A 114 13.32 9.08 -22.47
N TYR A 115 12.82 8.49 -21.41
CA TYR A 115 13.19 8.81 -20.03
C TYR A 115 13.28 7.53 -19.19
N THR A 116 14.10 7.52 -18.14
CA THR A 116 14.34 6.33 -17.33
C THR A 116 13.78 6.50 -15.94
N ILE A 117 13.03 5.51 -15.47
CA ILE A 117 12.53 5.45 -14.09
C ILE A 117 13.33 4.43 -13.27
N SER A 118 13.33 4.61 -11.95
CA SER A 118 13.83 3.58 -11.04
C SER A 118 12.76 2.51 -10.76
N SER A 119 13.13 1.49 -9.98
CA SER A 119 12.19 0.46 -9.52
C SER A 119 11.10 0.98 -8.58
N LEU A 120 11.29 2.15 -7.97
CA LEU A 120 10.46 2.65 -6.88
C LEU A 120 8.97 2.82 -7.26
N PRO A 121 8.61 3.52 -8.36
CA PRO A 121 7.20 3.63 -8.76
C PRO A 121 6.56 2.26 -9.07
N LEU A 122 7.34 1.30 -9.58
CA LEU A 122 6.83 -0.05 -9.89
C LEU A 122 6.59 -0.88 -8.63
N ALA A 123 7.47 -0.74 -7.63
CA ALA A 123 7.29 -1.34 -6.31
C ALA A 123 6.04 -0.76 -5.63
N PHE A 124 5.87 0.57 -5.67
CA PHE A 124 4.68 1.24 -5.18
C PHE A 124 3.41 0.69 -5.86
N ARG A 125 3.37 0.63 -7.20
CA ARG A 125 2.25 0.04 -7.97
C ARG A 125 1.90 -1.35 -7.48
N SER A 126 2.91 -2.19 -7.26
CA SER A 126 2.74 -3.59 -6.85
C SER A 126 2.08 -3.71 -5.47
N ILE A 127 2.52 -2.89 -4.50
CA ILE A 127 1.98 -2.85 -3.14
C ILE A 127 0.52 -2.40 -3.15
N ILE A 128 0.23 -1.27 -3.82
CA ILE A 128 -1.14 -0.74 -3.90
C ILE A 128 -2.06 -1.77 -4.56
N THR A 129 -1.62 -2.35 -5.69
CA THR A 129 -2.43 -3.33 -6.44
C THR A 129 -2.75 -4.56 -5.59
N PHE A 130 -1.75 -5.11 -4.90
CA PHE A 130 -1.95 -6.27 -4.03
C PHE A 130 -2.97 -6.00 -2.93
N ALA A 131 -2.82 -4.89 -2.20
CA ALA A 131 -3.74 -4.56 -1.11
C ALA A 131 -5.16 -4.25 -1.62
N MET A 132 -5.26 -3.41 -2.65
CA MET A 132 -6.54 -2.93 -3.14
C MET A 132 -7.36 -3.99 -3.88
N ASP A 133 -6.72 -4.94 -4.59
CA ASP A 133 -7.45 -6.06 -5.22
C ASP A 133 -8.12 -6.96 -4.16
N GLN A 134 -7.43 -7.21 -3.04
CA GLN A 134 -8.00 -7.94 -1.90
C GLN A 134 -9.11 -7.16 -1.20
N ILE A 135 -8.89 -5.87 -0.90
CA ILE A 135 -9.89 -4.99 -0.29
C ILE A 135 -11.14 -4.91 -1.17
N ASN A 136 -10.98 -4.73 -2.49
CA ASN A 136 -12.09 -4.67 -3.42
C ASN A 136 -12.94 -5.94 -3.37
N THR A 137 -12.30 -7.11 -3.33
CA THR A 137 -13.01 -8.39 -3.22
C THR A 137 -13.83 -8.48 -1.93
N MET A 138 -13.23 -8.10 -0.79
CA MET A 138 -13.92 -8.13 0.50
C MET A 138 -15.07 -7.12 0.59
N ILE A 139 -14.89 -5.92 0.06
CA ILE A 139 -15.95 -4.89 0.00
C ILE A 139 -17.12 -5.36 -0.87
N GLN A 140 -16.88 -6.01 -2.01
CA GLN A 140 -17.97 -6.56 -2.81
C GLN A 140 -18.74 -7.65 -2.06
N SER A 141 -18.05 -8.50 -1.29
CA SER A 141 -18.70 -9.49 -0.43
C SER A 141 -19.61 -8.83 0.61
N LEU A 142 -19.11 -7.81 1.32
CA LEU A 142 -19.89 -7.07 2.32
C LEU A 142 -21.05 -6.30 1.69
N ARG A 143 -20.88 -5.73 0.49
CA ARG A 143 -21.96 -5.02 -0.22
C ARG A 143 -23.14 -5.94 -0.55
N ASN A 144 -22.87 -7.17 -0.96
CA ASN A 144 -23.92 -8.16 -1.20
C ASN A 144 -24.70 -8.50 0.07
N GLU A 145 -24.06 -8.39 1.23
CA GLU A 145 -24.63 -8.68 2.55
C GLU A 145 -25.37 -7.47 3.16
N ALA A 146 -24.85 -6.26 2.97
CA ALA A 146 -25.45 -5.00 3.42
C ALA A 146 -26.86 -4.76 2.85
N MET A 147 -27.18 -5.33 1.68
CA MET A 147 -28.55 -5.28 1.12
C MET A 147 -29.59 -5.99 2.00
N LYS A 148 -29.17 -6.75 3.01
CA LYS A 148 -30.06 -7.54 3.88
C LYS A 148 -30.16 -7.00 5.30
N LEU A 149 -29.20 -6.17 5.75
CA LEU A 149 -29.04 -5.77 7.16
C LEU A 149 -28.52 -4.33 7.28
N GLU A 150 -29.26 -3.46 7.97
CA GLU A 150 -28.96 -2.03 8.13
C GLU A 150 -27.63 -1.78 8.86
N ASP A 151 -27.32 -2.54 9.91
CA ASP A 151 -26.08 -2.37 10.69
C ASP A 151 -24.83 -2.63 9.84
N ILE A 152 -24.91 -3.57 8.88
CA ILE A 152 -23.81 -3.88 7.96
C ILE A 152 -23.63 -2.75 6.94
N PHE A 153 -24.69 -2.02 6.59
CA PHE A 153 -24.60 -0.88 5.69
C PHE A 153 -23.79 0.27 6.31
N LEU A 154 -24.03 0.61 7.58
CA LEU A 154 -23.25 1.63 8.29
C LEU A 154 -21.77 1.22 8.41
N LEU A 155 -21.52 -0.04 8.76
CA LEU A 155 -20.17 -0.60 8.81
C LEU A 155 -19.45 -0.49 7.46
N LEU A 156 -20.15 -0.83 6.37
CA LEU A 156 -19.61 -0.75 5.03
C LEU A 156 -19.23 0.68 4.63
N GLN A 157 -20.04 1.68 5.00
CA GLN A 157 -19.72 3.09 4.75
C GLN A 157 -18.44 3.52 5.46
N GLU A 158 -18.30 3.16 6.74
CA GLU A 158 -17.10 3.45 7.54
C GLU A 158 -15.84 2.81 6.93
N ILE A 159 -15.95 1.55 6.50
CA ILE A 159 -14.88 0.83 5.82
C ILE A 159 -14.50 1.52 4.51
N GLN A 160 -15.49 1.86 3.68
CA GLN A 160 -15.25 2.51 2.38
C GLN A 160 -14.53 3.85 2.54
N GLU A 161 -14.93 4.65 3.53
CA GLU A 161 -14.28 5.93 3.81
C GLU A 161 -12.85 5.74 4.33
N SER A 162 -12.63 4.77 5.21
CA SER A 162 -11.29 4.43 5.71
C SER A 162 -10.36 3.98 4.58
N VAL A 163 -10.86 3.16 3.65
CA VAL A 163 -10.12 2.72 2.46
C VAL A 163 -9.79 3.89 1.55
N ARG A 164 -10.77 4.79 1.30
CA ARG A 164 -10.57 5.99 0.48
C ARG A 164 -9.44 6.85 1.04
N LEU A 165 -9.48 7.13 2.34
CA LEU A 165 -8.46 7.95 3.01
C LEU A 165 -7.08 7.28 2.98
N ALA A 166 -7.00 5.99 3.31
CA ALA A 166 -5.74 5.27 3.29
C ALA A 166 -5.10 5.26 1.89
N PHE A 167 -5.89 5.01 0.84
CA PHE A 167 -5.45 5.00 -0.55
C PHE A 167 -4.94 6.38 -0.99
N LEU A 168 -5.72 7.44 -0.77
CA LEU A 168 -5.34 8.80 -1.16
C LEU A 168 -4.10 9.28 -0.40
N ASN A 169 -3.99 8.94 0.88
CA ASN A 169 -2.80 9.25 1.68
C ASN A 169 -1.56 8.52 1.17
N CYS A 170 -1.68 7.27 0.70
CA CYS A 170 -0.54 6.59 0.07
C CYS A 170 -0.04 7.32 -1.17
N LEU A 171 -0.97 7.75 -2.05
CA LEU A 171 -0.61 8.50 -3.26
C LEU A 171 0.05 9.84 -2.89
N LEU A 172 -0.53 10.58 -1.95
CA LEU A 172 -0.02 11.88 -1.54
C LEU A 172 1.34 11.76 -0.86
N ASN A 173 1.48 10.81 0.07
CA ASN A 173 2.74 10.59 0.77
C ASN A 173 3.85 10.18 -0.20
N PHE A 174 3.57 9.26 -1.13
CA PHE A 174 4.54 8.86 -2.14
C PHE A 174 5.00 10.03 -3.01
N ALA A 175 4.06 10.88 -3.47
CA ALA A 175 4.40 12.10 -4.21
C ALA A 175 5.27 13.06 -3.37
N GLY A 176 4.92 13.23 -2.10
CA GLY A 176 5.68 14.05 -1.15
C GLY A 176 7.10 13.54 -0.93
N GLN A 177 7.28 12.22 -0.78
CA GLN A 177 8.59 11.59 -0.64
C GLN A 177 9.44 11.79 -1.88
N LEU A 178 8.91 11.57 -3.09
CA LEU A 178 9.64 11.85 -4.33
C LEU A 178 10.10 13.32 -4.41
N GLY A 179 9.25 14.27 -4.04
CA GLY A 179 9.59 15.68 -3.98
C GLY A 179 10.67 15.99 -2.93
N HIS A 180 10.57 15.36 -1.75
CA HIS A 180 11.56 15.51 -0.69
C HIS A 180 12.94 14.98 -1.10
N THR A 181 12.99 13.79 -1.69
CA THR A 181 14.23 13.19 -2.22
C THR A 181 14.86 14.08 -3.29
N GLY A 182 14.05 14.65 -4.20
CA GLY A 182 14.55 15.59 -5.20
C GLY A 182 15.19 16.84 -4.60
N ASN A 183 14.56 17.43 -3.58
CA ASN A 183 15.12 18.59 -2.88
C ASN A 183 16.38 18.25 -2.08
N GLN A 184 16.45 17.05 -1.47
CA GLN A 184 17.65 16.59 -0.78
C GLN A 184 18.84 16.48 -1.73
N LEU A 185 18.67 15.82 -2.89
CA LEU A 185 19.71 15.69 -3.90
C LEU A 185 20.17 17.05 -4.45
N LEU A 186 19.25 18.00 -4.64
CA LEU A 186 19.59 19.35 -5.08
C LEU A 186 20.45 20.09 -4.04
N ASN A 187 20.11 19.98 -2.76
CA ASN A 187 20.87 20.60 -1.68
C ASN A 187 22.27 19.98 -1.50
N GLU A 188 22.38 18.66 -1.68
CA GLU A 188 23.67 17.95 -1.65
C GLU A 188 24.57 18.39 -2.81
N TYR A 189 23.99 18.52 -4.01
CA TYR A 189 24.69 19.04 -5.18
C TYR A 189 25.22 20.48 -4.96
N ASP A 190 24.39 21.38 -4.45
CA ASP A 190 24.79 22.77 -4.18
C ASP A 190 25.95 22.83 -3.18
N ARG A 191 25.94 21.98 -2.14
CA ARG A 191 27.06 21.87 -1.18
C ARG A 191 28.33 21.34 -1.84
N GLU A 192 28.26 20.25 -2.59
CA GLU A 192 29.44 19.70 -3.29
C GLU A 192 30.04 20.73 -4.25
N SER A 193 29.21 21.46 -4.99
CA SER A 193 29.68 22.51 -5.90
C SER A 193 30.42 23.66 -5.18
N SER A 194 30.03 23.99 -3.95
CA SER A 194 30.72 24.97 -3.11
C SER A 194 32.03 24.47 -2.51
N HIS A 195 32.17 23.16 -2.28
CA HIS A 195 33.44 22.55 -1.85
C HIS A 195 34.51 22.59 -2.96
N PHE A 196 34.13 22.52 -4.24
CA PHE A 196 35.07 22.71 -5.36
C PHE A 196 35.62 24.14 -5.48
N GLN A 197 35.02 25.13 -4.81
CA GLN A 197 35.55 26.51 -4.78
C GLN A 197 36.60 26.75 -3.69
N ASN A 198 36.74 25.86 -2.71
CA ASN A 198 37.80 25.93 -1.70
C ASN A 198 38.73 24.73 -1.87
N GLY A 199 39.91 24.96 -2.47
CA GLY A 199 40.87 23.95 -2.92
C GLY A 199 41.56 23.11 -1.84
N HIS A 200 40.81 22.45 -0.97
CA HIS A 200 41.33 21.40 -0.10
C HIS A 200 40.29 20.29 0.06
N ALA A 201 40.43 19.22 -0.72
CA ALA A 201 39.68 17.99 -0.55
C ALA A 201 40.51 16.98 0.23
N GLU A 202 40.11 16.68 1.47
CA GLU A 202 40.47 15.42 2.14
C GLU A 202 39.49 14.32 1.67
N PRO A 203 39.94 13.09 1.41
CA PRO A 203 39.06 12.00 1.03
C PRO A 203 38.39 11.41 2.28
N GLU A 204 37.10 11.72 2.50
CA GLU A 204 36.28 10.98 3.45
C GLU A 204 35.90 9.61 2.86
N ASP A 205 36.49 8.57 3.43
CA ASP A 205 36.25 7.17 3.15
C ASP A 205 34.85 6.76 3.65
N LYS A 206 33.83 6.85 2.78
CA LYS A 206 32.55 6.16 2.97
C LYS A 206 32.33 5.19 1.81
N SER A 207 33.11 4.10 1.81
CA SER A 207 32.86 2.94 0.97
C SER A 207 31.67 2.14 1.49
N LEU A 208 30.46 2.58 1.12
CA LEU A 208 29.35 1.66 0.94
C LEU A 208 29.42 1.20 -0.51
N ASP A 209 29.93 -0.01 -0.74
CA ASP A 209 29.97 -0.59 -2.09
C ASP A 209 28.57 -0.47 -2.73
N PRO A 210 28.43 0.31 -3.83
CA PRO A 210 27.15 0.48 -4.49
C PRO A 210 26.63 -0.88 -4.97
N ARG A 211 25.33 -1.15 -4.77
CA ARG A 211 24.72 -2.36 -5.34
C ARG A 211 24.99 -2.36 -6.86
N PRO A 212 25.33 -3.52 -7.47
CA PRO A 212 25.59 -3.59 -8.90
C PRO A 212 24.43 -2.99 -9.71
N GLY A 213 24.72 -1.98 -10.53
CA GLY A 213 23.73 -1.27 -11.36
C GLY A 213 23.01 -0.10 -10.68
N SER A 214 23.31 0.22 -9.42
CA SER A 214 22.80 1.41 -8.74
C SER A 214 23.53 2.67 -9.23
N ILE A 215 22.77 3.74 -9.49
CA ILE A 215 23.34 5.00 -9.94
C ILE A 215 23.85 5.78 -8.72
N VAL A 216 25.14 6.11 -8.76
CA VAL A 216 25.83 6.86 -7.69
C VAL A 216 25.94 8.36 -8.02
N ASN A 217 25.83 8.74 -9.29
CA ASN A 217 25.98 10.13 -9.72
C ASN A 217 24.75 10.97 -9.32
N PRO A 218 24.90 12.05 -8.53
CA PRO A 218 23.78 12.88 -8.05
C PRO A 218 22.93 13.50 -9.16
N HIS A 219 23.54 13.92 -10.28
CA HIS A 219 22.78 14.46 -11.43
C HIS A 219 21.89 13.39 -12.07
N GLN A 220 22.42 12.18 -12.24
CA GLN A 220 21.64 11.08 -12.80
C GLN A 220 20.51 10.66 -11.84
N GLN A 221 20.77 10.65 -10.53
CA GLN A 221 19.74 10.43 -9.51
C GLN A 221 18.64 11.50 -9.58
N LEU A 222 19.02 12.78 -9.69
CA LEU A 222 18.05 13.88 -9.83
C LEU A 222 17.18 13.72 -11.08
N LEU A 223 17.79 13.39 -12.23
CA LEU A 223 17.05 13.12 -13.47
C LEU A 223 16.08 11.93 -13.32
N ILE A 224 16.48 10.90 -12.58
CA ILE A 224 15.61 9.76 -12.25
C ILE A 224 14.47 10.17 -11.33
N VAL A 225 14.71 11.00 -10.30
CA VAL A 225 13.63 11.49 -9.44
C VAL A 225 12.62 12.29 -10.25
N VAL A 226 13.07 13.20 -11.11
CA VAL A 226 12.18 13.98 -11.99
C VAL A 226 11.39 13.07 -12.93
N SER A 227 12.04 12.04 -13.47
CA SER A 227 11.41 11.01 -14.29
C SER A 227 10.36 10.21 -13.52
N ASN A 228 10.67 9.78 -12.30
CA ASN A 228 9.75 9.09 -11.39
C ASN A 228 8.53 9.95 -11.05
N ILE A 229 8.73 11.24 -10.77
CA ILE A 229 7.64 12.21 -10.52
C ILE A 229 6.74 12.33 -11.75
N GLY A 230 7.34 12.46 -12.94
CA GLY A 230 6.62 12.54 -14.21
C GLY A 230 5.75 11.29 -14.44
N PHE A 231 6.36 10.10 -14.36
CA PHE A 231 5.65 8.83 -14.49
C PHE A 231 4.55 8.65 -13.44
N PHE A 232 4.83 9.00 -12.19
CA PHE A 232 3.85 8.89 -11.11
C PHE A 232 2.62 9.76 -11.39
N LYS A 233 2.84 11.02 -11.75
CA LYS A 233 1.79 12.01 -12.00
C LYS A 233 0.96 11.67 -13.24
N ASP A 234 1.63 11.36 -14.36
CA ASP A 234 0.97 11.28 -15.66
C ASP A 234 0.35 9.91 -15.92
N GLU A 235 0.90 8.84 -15.35
CA GLU A 235 0.48 7.47 -15.61
C GLU A 235 -0.04 6.79 -14.34
N LEU A 236 0.83 6.59 -13.35
CA LEU A 236 0.56 5.66 -12.26
C LEU A 236 -0.58 6.09 -11.32
N ALA A 237 -0.60 7.35 -10.90
CA ALA A 237 -1.64 7.85 -10.00
C ALA A 237 -3.02 7.77 -10.67
N HIS A 238 -3.10 8.09 -11.95
CA HIS A 238 -4.35 8.01 -12.71
C HIS A 238 -4.80 6.56 -12.93
N GLU A 239 -3.87 5.67 -13.29
CA GLU A 239 -4.13 4.24 -13.44
C GLU A 239 -4.73 3.65 -12.14
N LEU A 240 -4.06 3.84 -11.01
CA LEU A 240 -4.49 3.30 -9.73
C LEU A 240 -5.83 3.90 -9.28
N TYR A 241 -5.99 5.22 -9.39
CA TYR A 241 -7.24 5.89 -9.00
C TYR A 241 -8.42 5.41 -9.87
N SER A 242 -8.24 5.35 -11.18
CA SER A 242 -9.30 4.93 -12.11
C SER A 242 -9.72 3.48 -11.87
N LYS A 243 -8.77 2.58 -11.58
CA LYS A 243 -9.02 1.17 -11.25
C LYS A 243 -9.83 1.02 -9.96
N TYR A 244 -9.48 1.75 -8.90
CA TYR A 244 -10.00 1.47 -7.56
C TYR A 244 -11.08 2.44 -7.04
N ARG A 245 -11.34 3.58 -7.70
CA ARG A 245 -12.35 4.55 -7.24
C ARG A 245 -13.71 3.94 -6.92
N ARG A 246 -14.12 2.90 -7.65
CA ARG A 246 -15.43 2.25 -7.47
C ARG A 246 -15.53 1.42 -6.18
N THR A 247 -14.40 1.09 -5.57
CA THR A 247 -14.34 0.31 -4.32
C THR A 247 -14.93 1.09 -3.16
N TRP A 248 -14.66 2.39 -3.07
CA TRP A 248 -15.18 3.28 -2.01
C TRP A 248 -16.26 4.26 -2.49
N GLN A 249 -16.56 4.32 -3.79
CA GLN A 249 -17.71 5.08 -4.27
C GLN A 249 -19.02 4.40 -3.83
N GLN A 250 -19.85 5.15 -3.12
CA GLN A 250 -21.21 4.75 -2.82
C GLN A 250 -21.99 4.57 -4.13
N SER A 251 -22.72 3.47 -4.26
CA SER A 251 -23.82 3.43 -5.21
C SER A 251 -24.86 4.41 -4.66
N ARG A 252 -25.12 5.52 -5.36
CA ARG A 252 -26.32 6.32 -5.09
C ARG A 252 -27.49 5.38 -5.28
N TYR A 253 -28.01 4.81 -4.20
CA TYR A 253 -29.34 4.23 -4.24
C TYR A 253 -30.26 5.41 -4.56
N ASN A 254 -30.93 5.35 -5.70
CA ASN A 254 -31.89 6.37 -6.09
C ASN A 254 -32.83 6.61 -4.91
N ASN A 255 -32.89 7.86 -4.45
CA ASN A 255 -33.97 8.39 -3.62
C ASN A 255 -35.27 8.45 -4.44
N SER A 256 -35.70 7.33 -5.03
CA SER A 256 -37.03 7.20 -5.66
C SER A 256 -38.11 6.82 -4.64
N SER A 257 -37.76 6.76 -3.35
CA SER A 257 -38.70 6.62 -2.24
C SER A 257 -38.66 7.81 -1.29
N ARG A 258 -38.43 9.03 -1.80
CA ARG A 258 -38.94 10.24 -1.12
C ARG A 258 -40.46 10.25 -1.27
N VAL A 259 -41.08 9.46 -0.41
CA VAL A 259 -42.29 9.78 0.35
C VAL A 259 -43.08 10.95 -0.26
N LEU A 260 -44.09 10.56 -1.03
CA LEU A 260 -45.37 11.27 -1.11
C LEU A 260 -45.87 11.55 0.32
N TYR A 261 -45.52 12.69 0.88
CA TYR A 261 -46.35 13.40 1.86
C TYR A 261 -46.19 14.88 1.61
N SER A 262 -47.00 15.38 0.67
CA SER A 262 -47.43 16.76 0.62
C SER A 262 -48.84 16.83 1.21
N PHE A 263 -48.92 17.34 2.44
CA PHE A 263 -50.05 18.13 2.93
C PHE A 263 -49.46 19.37 3.59
#